data_AF-A0A3M1QSX8-F1
#
_entry.id   AF-A0A3M1QSX8-F1
#
_cell.length_a   1.000
_cell.length_b   1.000
_cell.length_c   1.000
_cell.angle_alpha   90.00
_cell.angle_beta   90.00
_cell.angle_gamma   90.00
#
_symmetry.space_group_name_H-M   'P 1'
#
loop_
_entity.id
_entity.type
_entity.pdbx_description
1 polymer ?
#
loop_
_entity_poly.entity_id
_entity_poly.type
_entity_poly.pdbx_seq_one_letter_code
_entity_poly.pdbx_strand_id
1 'polypeptide(L)'
;MRRFFVSLFAGFIVGVGLGLYLGWIQFPVQFVNSPAADLAENFRDDYTVMIAAGYQADGDVIGAIERLRILNEEDIPEYVQDVTVRYITNSRDVDDIRNLVALSEALGKLLPIMEPYRQVTLPGQQP
;
A
#
# COMPACT_ATOMS: atom_id res chain seq x y z
N MET A 1 41.28 -35.61 -27.02
CA MET A 1 40.82 -34.51 -26.14
C MET A 1 40.06 -33.39 -26.85
N ARG A 2 40.64 -32.67 -27.82
CA ARG A 2 40.04 -31.43 -28.39
C ARG A 2 38.59 -31.55 -28.90
N ARG A 3 38.26 -32.65 -29.59
CA ARG A 3 36.88 -32.89 -30.11
C ARG A 3 35.84 -33.07 -29.00
N PHE A 4 36.23 -33.70 -27.89
CA PHE A 4 35.36 -33.90 -26.73
C PHE A 4 35.07 -32.58 -26.02
N PHE A 5 36.08 -31.73 -25.86
CA PHE A 5 35.89 -30.38 -25.30
C PHE A 5 34.97 -29.52 -26.17
N VAL A 6 35.08 -29.60 -27.50
CA VAL A 6 34.20 -28.86 -28.41
C VAL A 6 32.74 -29.34 -28.30
N SER A 7 32.49 -30.66 -28.27
CA SER A 7 31.13 -31.19 -28.11
C SER A 7 30.53 -30.84 -26.74
N LEU A 8 31.36 -30.87 -25.69
CA LEU A 8 30.93 -30.50 -24.34
C LEU A 8 30.56 -29.01 -24.26
N PHE A 9 31.38 -28.14 -24.85
CA PHE A 9 31.13 -26.70 -24.86
C PHE A 9 29.92 -26.32 -25.72
N ALA A 10 29.74 -26.98 -26.86
CA ALA A 10 28.57 -26.80 -27.71
C ALA A 10 27.28 -27.21 -26.99
N GLY A 11 27.28 -28.37 -26.32
CA GLY A 11 26.14 -28.81 -25.51
C GLY A 11 25.82 -27.84 -24.36
N PHE A 12 26.85 -27.31 -23.69
CA PHE A 12 26.69 -26.33 -22.63
C PHE A 12 26.03 -25.03 -23.14
N ILE A 13 26.52 -24.48 -24.25
CA ILE A 13 25.95 -23.26 -24.86
C ILE A 13 24.49 -23.48 -25.24
N VAL A 14 24.17 -24.62 -25.85
CA VAL A 14 22.80 -24.96 -26.24
C VAL A 14 21.91 -25.09 -25.01
N GLY A 15 22.37 -25.75 -23.95
CA GLY A 15 21.63 -25.88 -22.70
C GLY A 15 21.35 -24.55 -22.02
N VAL A 16 22.36 -23.68 -21.92
CA VAL A 16 22.21 -22.33 -21.33
C VAL A 16 21.28 -21.47 -22.19
N GLY A 17 21.45 -21.51 -23.52
CA GLY A 17 20.61 -20.76 -24.44
C GLY A 17 19.14 -21.17 -24.35
N LEU A 18 18.87 -22.48 -24.33
CA LEU A 18 17.51 -23.00 -24.16
C LEU A 18 16.93 -22.66 -22.78
N GLY A 19 17.72 -22.79 -21.71
CA GLY A 19 17.30 -22.45 -20.36
C GLY A 19 16.91 -20.97 -20.23
N LEU A 20 17.72 -20.07 -20.79
CA LEU A 20 17.43 -18.64 -20.81
C LEU A 20 16.20 -18.31 -21.67
N TYR A 21 16.09 -18.90 -22.87
CA TYR A 21 14.94 -18.68 -23.74
C TYR A 21 13.63 -19.11 -23.06
N LEU A 22 13.62 -20.32 -22.47
CA LEU A 22 12.44 -20.84 -21.78
C LEU A 22 12.10 -20.01 -20.53
N GLY A 23 13.10 -19.64 -19.73
CA GLY A 23 12.88 -18.87 -18.49
C GLY A 23 12.47 -17.42 -18.71
N TRP A 24 12.87 -16.79 -19.82
CA TRP A 24 12.61 -15.35 -20.03
C TRP A 24 11.47 -15.05 -21.01
N ILE A 25 11.29 -15.89 -22.03
CA ILE A 25 10.34 -15.63 -23.12
C ILE A 25 9.10 -16.52 -22.99
N GLN A 26 9.28 -17.82 -22.72
CA GLN A 26 8.16 -18.75 -22.67
C GLN A 26 7.46 -18.77 -21.30
N PHE A 27 8.22 -18.63 -20.21
CA PHE A 27 7.70 -18.62 -18.84
C PHE A 27 8.23 -17.41 -18.06
N PRO A 28 7.91 -16.18 -18.48
CA PRO A 28 8.34 -15.00 -17.73
C PRO A 28 7.82 -15.11 -16.29
N VAL A 29 8.67 -14.79 -15.32
CA VAL A 29 8.22 -14.72 -13.92
C VAL A 29 7.16 -13.62 -13.84
N GLN A 30 5.94 -14.00 -13.51
CA GLN A 30 4.87 -13.04 -13.26
C GLN A 30 4.70 -12.93 -11.75
N PHE A 31 5.03 -11.77 -11.19
CA PHE A 31 4.73 -11.46 -9.80
C PHE A 31 3.24 -11.13 -9.68
N VAL A 32 2.38 -12.15 -9.80
CA VAL A 32 0.92 -11.94 -9.93
C VAL A 32 0.22 -11.69 -8.60
N ASN A 33 0.89 -11.95 -7.46
CA ASN A 33 0.27 -11.93 -6.14
C ASN A 33 1.26 -11.48 -5.06
N SER A 34 1.87 -10.30 -5.20
CA SER A 34 2.54 -9.69 -4.05
C SER A 34 1.46 -9.30 -3.04
N PRO A 35 1.49 -9.82 -1.80
CA PRO A 35 0.53 -9.43 -0.77
C PRO A 35 0.60 -7.92 -0.53
N ALA A 36 -0.52 -7.30 -0.14
CA ALA A 36 -0.56 -5.86 0.14
C ALA A 36 0.41 -5.46 1.28
N ALA A 37 0.76 -6.41 2.15
CA ALA A 37 1.81 -6.27 3.16
C ALA A 37 3.23 -6.05 2.58
N ASP A 38 3.49 -6.38 1.30
CA ASP A 38 4.78 -6.15 0.64
C ASP A 38 4.88 -4.78 -0.06
N LEU A 39 3.83 -3.93 0.03
CA LEU A 39 3.89 -2.57 -0.53
C LEU A 39 5.07 -1.78 0.06
N ALA A 40 5.58 -0.79 -0.66
CA ALA A 40 6.44 0.21 -0.01
C ALA A 40 5.59 1.09 0.93
N GLU A 41 6.20 1.64 1.97
CA GLU A 41 5.52 2.45 3.00
C GLU A 41 4.66 3.56 2.39
N ASN A 42 5.17 4.28 1.39
CA ASN A 42 4.43 5.34 0.72
C ASN A 42 3.13 4.84 0.05
N PHE A 43 3.13 3.64 -0.52
CA PHE A 43 1.93 3.09 -1.16
C PHE A 43 0.91 2.57 -0.14
N ARG A 44 1.35 2.10 1.04
CA ARG A 44 0.44 1.77 2.14
C ARG A 44 -0.25 3.03 2.66
N ASP A 45 0.50 4.11 2.76
CA ASP A 45 -0.02 5.41 3.17
C ASP A 45 -1.06 5.93 2.16
N ASP A 46 -0.74 5.91 0.87
CA ASP A 46 -1.68 6.31 -0.20
C ASP A 46 -2.95 5.45 -0.18
N TYR A 47 -2.82 4.14 0.06
CA TYR A 47 -3.97 3.26 0.24
C TYR A 47 -4.80 3.66 1.46
N THR A 48 -4.16 4.03 2.56
CA THR A 48 -4.85 4.47 3.79
C THR A 48 -5.63 5.76 3.57
N VAL A 49 -5.07 6.71 2.82
CA VAL A 49 -5.77 7.93 2.40
C VAL A 49 -7.01 7.59 1.58
N MET A 50 -6.90 6.68 0.61
CA MET A 50 -8.05 6.25 -0.20
C MET A 50 -9.15 5.62 0.66
N ILE A 51 -8.81 4.80 1.66
CA ILE A 51 -9.78 4.24 2.59
C ILE A 51 -10.40 5.32 3.47
N ALA A 52 -9.62 6.29 3.94
CA ALA A 52 -10.11 7.40 4.74
C ALA A 52 -11.07 8.32 3.96
N ALA A 53 -10.80 8.55 2.68
CA ALA A 53 -11.71 9.26 1.79
C ALA A 53 -13.00 8.47 1.55
N GLY A 54 -12.91 7.14 1.40
CA GLY A 54 -14.08 6.26 1.31
C GLY A 54 -14.95 6.33 2.57
N TYR A 55 -14.32 6.29 3.76
CA TYR A 55 -15.00 6.47 5.04
C TYR A 55 -15.74 7.81 5.13
N GLN A 56 -15.16 8.90 4.63
CA GLN A 56 -15.85 10.19 4.60
C GLN A 56 -17.11 10.18 3.72
N ALA A 57 -17.16 9.32 2.70
CA ALA A 57 -18.31 9.21 1.82
C ALA A 57 -19.43 8.30 2.39
N ASP A 58 -19.07 7.21 3.08
CA ASP A 58 -20.04 6.20 3.54
C ASP A 58 -20.28 6.18 5.06
N GLY A 59 -19.38 6.74 5.87
CA GLY A 59 -19.41 6.72 7.33
C GLY A 59 -19.16 5.35 7.96
N ASP A 60 -18.70 4.35 7.20
CA ASP A 60 -18.53 2.96 7.67
C ASP A 60 -17.12 2.72 8.23
N VAL A 61 -16.96 3.01 9.52
CA VAL A 61 -15.70 2.78 10.25
C VAL A 61 -15.29 1.30 10.25
N ILE A 62 -16.26 0.40 10.38
CA ILE A 62 -15.97 -1.05 10.44
C ILE A 62 -15.48 -1.53 9.07
N GLY A 63 -16.12 -1.08 8.00
CA GLY A 63 -15.67 -1.34 6.65
C GLY A 63 -14.29 -0.74 6.36
N ALA A 64 -13.97 0.44 6.89
CA ALA A 64 -12.63 1.03 6.74
C ALA A 64 -11.56 0.15 7.40
N ILE A 65 -11.79 -0.32 8.64
CA ILE A 65 -10.89 -1.24 9.34
C ILE A 65 -10.71 -2.52 8.53
N GLU A 66 -11.80 -3.12 8.05
CA GLU A 66 -11.73 -4.38 7.31
C GLU A 66 -10.88 -4.27 6.04
N ARG A 67 -11.02 -3.15 5.31
CA ARG A 67 -10.21 -2.88 4.12
C ARG A 67 -8.74 -2.63 4.44
N LEU A 68 -8.43 -2.05 5.61
CA LEU A 68 -7.06 -1.82 6.05
C LEU A 68 -6.36 -3.08 6.59
N ARG A 69 -7.11 -4.11 7.04
CA ARG A 69 -6.50 -5.37 7.51
C ARG A 69 -5.61 -6.05 6.49
N ILE A 70 -5.80 -5.80 5.19
CA ILE A 70 -4.95 -6.38 4.14
C ILE A 70 -3.49 -5.93 4.24
N LEU A 71 -3.24 -4.79 4.90
CA LEU A 71 -1.89 -4.28 5.17
C LEU A 71 -1.16 -5.11 6.23
N ASN A 72 -1.88 -5.98 6.97
CA ASN A 72 -1.36 -6.86 8.01
C ASN A 72 -0.67 -6.13 9.17
N GLU A 73 -1.14 -4.92 9.48
CA GLU A 73 -0.71 -4.14 10.65
C GLU A 73 -1.36 -4.68 11.93
N GLU A 74 -0.61 -4.67 13.04
CA GLU A 74 -1.04 -5.25 14.32
C GLU A 74 -2.17 -4.44 14.98
N ASP A 75 -2.07 -3.10 14.95
CA ASP A 75 -3.10 -2.17 15.42
C ASP A 75 -3.43 -1.16 14.31
N ILE A 76 -4.54 -1.41 13.60
CA ILE A 76 -5.02 -0.57 12.50
C ILE A 76 -5.34 0.86 12.97
N PRO A 77 -6.08 1.08 14.08
CA PRO A 77 -6.23 2.41 14.69
C PRO A 77 -4.92 3.16 14.95
N GLU A 78 -3.92 2.51 15.53
CA GLU A 78 -2.60 3.13 15.78
C GLU A 78 -1.87 3.43 14.46
N TYR A 79 -1.89 2.50 13.51
CA TYR A 79 -1.31 2.72 12.19
C TYR A 79 -1.93 3.93 11.47
N VAL A 80 -3.26 4.07 11.46
CA VAL A 80 -3.94 5.24 10.86
C VAL A 80 -3.53 6.54 11.55
N GLN A 81 -3.39 6.54 12.87
CA GLN A 81 -2.90 7.68 13.63
C GLN A 81 -1.49 8.08 13.18
N ASP A 82 -0.58 7.12 13.05
CA ASP A 82 0.80 7.36 12.62
C ASP A 82 0.88 7.91 11.19
N VAL A 83 0.10 7.35 10.26
CA VAL A 83 -0.04 7.87 8.88
C VAL A 83 -0.52 9.32 8.92
N THR A 84 -1.53 9.61 9.74
CA THR A 84 -2.10 10.97 9.87
C THR A 84 -1.05 11.97 10.37
N VAL A 85 -0.31 11.62 11.43
CA VAL A 85 0.77 12.47 11.96
C VAL A 85 1.86 12.69 10.91
N ARG A 86 2.28 11.63 10.22
CA ARG A 86 3.28 11.71 9.14
C ARG A 86 2.82 12.63 8.02
N TYR A 87 1.55 12.60 7.63
CA TYR A 87 0.99 13.48 6.60
C TYR A 87 1.00 14.95 7.05
N ILE A 88 0.62 15.23 8.29
CA ILE A 88 0.65 16.59 8.85
C ILE A 88 2.09 17.12 8.92
N THR A 89 3.01 16.34 9.49
CA THR A 89 4.41 16.76 9.67
C THR A 89 5.11 16.99 8.34
N ASN A 90 4.81 16.19 7.32
CA ASN A 90 5.38 16.37 5.98
C ASN A 90 4.64 17.41 5.13
N SER A 91 3.65 18.13 5.69
CA SER A 91 2.86 19.14 4.97
C SER A 91 2.29 18.60 3.66
N ARG A 92 1.71 17.39 3.72
CA ARG A 92 1.00 16.77 2.59
C ARG A 92 -0.29 17.53 2.28
N ASP A 93 -1.02 17.05 1.28
CA ASP A 93 -2.28 17.66 0.87
C ASP A 93 -3.26 17.78 2.05
N VAL A 94 -3.93 18.93 2.15
CA VAL A 94 -4.78 19.26 3.29
C VAL A 94 -6.08 18.45 3.28
N ASP A 95 -6.61 18.11 2.11
CA ASP A 95 -7.83 17.33 2.00
C ASP A 95 -7.57 15.87 2.37
N ASP A 96 -6.41 15.33 1.98
CA ASP A 96 -5.95 14.01 2.44
C ASP A 96 -5.78 13.98 3.96
N ILE A 97 -5.13 15.02 4.53
CA ILE A 97 -4.99 15.16 5.99
C ILE A 97 -6.36 15.18 6.68
N ARG A 98 -7.34 15.93 6.15
CA ARG A 98 -8.69 15.98 6.72
C ARG A 98 -9.38 14.63 6.70
N ASN A 99 -9.27 13.89 5.60
CA ASN A 99 -9.83 12.54 5.49
C ASN A 99 -9.22 11.61 6.53
N LEU A 100 -7.88 11.62 6.64
CA LEU A 100 -7.14 10.84 7.62
C LEU A 100 -7.50 11.20 9.07
N VAL A 101 -7.61 12.50 9.38
CA VAL A 101 -8.04 12.98 10.71
C VAL A 101 -9.44 12.49 11.05
N ALA A 102 -10.37 12.54 10.11
CA ALA A 102 -11.73 12.10 10.36
C ALA A 102 -11.80 10.58 10.63
N LEU A 103 -11.01 9.78 9.91
CA LEU A 103 -10.90 8.35 10.17
C LEU A 103 -10.21 8.08 11.52
N SER A 104 -9.11 8.76 11.81
CA SER A 104 -8.38 8.62 13.09
C SER A 104 -9.25 9.00 14.29
N GLU A 105 -10.06 10.04 14.16
CA GLU A 105 -11.07 10.44 15.14
C GLU A 105 -12.11 9.35 15.37
N ALA A 106 -12.67 8.81 14.29
CA ALA A 106 -13.68 7.76 14.36
C ALA A 106 -13.15 6.47 15.01
N LEU A 107 -11.85 6.23 14.89
CA LEU A 107 -11.13 5.14 15.55
C LEU A 107 -10.72 5.45 16.99
N GLY A 108 -11.07 6.64 17.52
CA GLY A 108 -10.77 7.06 18.88
C GLY A 108 -9.31 7.46 19.11
N LYS A 109 -8.56 7.74 18.05
CA LYS A 109 -7.11 8.03 18.06
C LYS A 109 -6.80 9.48 17.69
N LEU A 110 -7.68 10.42 18.03
CA LEU A 110 -7.45 11.85 17.76
C LEU A 110 -6.34 12.43 18.66
N LEU A 111 -5.35 13.07 18.03
CA LEU A 111 -4.25 13.76 18.71
C LEU A 111 -4.40 15.28 18.62
N PRO A 112 -3.80 16.06 19.55
CA PRO A 112 -3.88 17.52 19.53
C PRO A 112 -3.40 18.18 18.21
N ILE A 113 -2.44 17.56 17.53
CA ILE A 113 -1.92 18.04 16.23
C ILE A 113 -2.97 17.94 15.09
N MET A 114 -4.01 17.12 15.28
CA MET A 114 -5.08 16.88 14.32
C MET A 114 -6.24 17.87 14.46
N GLU A 115 -6.39 18.51 15.62
CA GLU A 115 -7.50 19.44 15.92
C GLU A 115 -7.68 20.57 14.87
N PRO A 116 -6.61 21.19 14.31
CA PRO A 116 -6.78 22.22 13.28
C PRO A 116 -7.39 21.71 11.97
N TYR A 117 -7.29 20.40 11.72
CA TYR A 117 -7.75 19.74 10.49
C TYR A 117 -9.05 18.98 10.69
N ARG A 118 -9.58 18.96 11.92
CA ARG A 118 -10.89 18.38 12.20
C ARG A 118 -11.94 19.13 11.39
N GLN A 119 -12.68 18.40 10.55
CA GLN A 119 -13.78 19.02 9.82
C GLN A 119 -14.87 19.38 10.83
N VAL A 120 -15.08 20.68 11.03
CA VAL A 120 -16.25 21.17 11.77
C VAL A 120 -17.44 21.07 10.82
N THR A 121 -18.19 19.97 10.89
CA THR A 121 -19.52 19.90 10.27
C THR A 121 -20.40 20.95 10.95
N LEU A 122 -20.55 22.11 10.31
CA LEU A 122 -21.51 23.12 10.76
C LEU A 122 -22.92 22.49 10.69
N PRO A 123 -23.73 22.54 11.76
CA PRO A 123 -25.09 22.03 11.74
C PRO A 123 -25.90 22.84 10.73
N GLY A 124 -26.09 22.30 9.52
CA GLY A 124 -26.81 22.98 8.44
C GLY A 124 -26.41 22.60 7.02
N GLN A 125 -25.33 21.82 6.81
CA GLN A 125 -24.93 21.39 5.47
C GLN A 125 -24.96 19.86 5.36
N GLN A 126 -26.17 19.32 5.24
CA GLN A 126 -26.41 18.02 4.62
C GLN A 126 -26.74 18.28 3.13
N PRO A 127 -26.25 17.47 2.18
CA PRO A 127 -26.69 17.54 0.79
C PRO A 127 -28.16 17.17 0.63
#